data_AF-A0A0D5A0K7-F1
#
_entry.id   AF-A0A0D5A0K7-F1
#
_cell.length_a   1.000
_cell.length_b   1.000
_cell.length_c   1.000
_cell.angle_alpha   90.00
_cell.angle_beta   90.00
_cell.angle_gamma   90.00
#
_symmetry.space_group_name_H-M   'P 1'
#
loop_
_entity.id
_entity.type
_entity.pdbx_description
1 polymer ?
#
loop_
_entity_poly.entity_id
_entity_poly.type
_entity_poly.pdbx_seq_one_letter_code
_entity_poly.pdbx_strand_id
1 'polypeptide(L)'
;MQSPHIKAIVKLFETFRYKHDLYGVFSDWNQCAAIALSNAADLTRYEKREARYLEIVRKYEKVELETFSTVLGEVTLALEERPQDVLGTIFHALELHNSTRGQFFTPYSICSMMARLVMGTREELQQKIEERGFICAEEPAVGAGAMVIALAEAIKEMGINYQQCLHVTAVDIDPRAVHMSYIQFTLMHIPAVVLQGNSLAMTVQDEWHTLAHVMGNWRSRLAKAGNEGERSVRPSIEMPEPDNVSATVARISKKPVTHYEAGKGGQMQLF
;
A
#
# COMPACT_ATOMS: atom_id res chain seq x y z
N MET A 1 -25.97 -0.07 2.45
CA MET A 1 -26.20 -0.60 1.08
C MET A 1 -24.86 -0.66 0.36
N GLN A 2 -24.59 -1.72 -0.40
CA GLN A 2 -23.37 -1.82 -1.21
C GLN A 2 -23.39 -0.75 -2.31
N SER A 3 -22.29 0.01 -2.46
CA SER A 3 -22.17 1.12 -3.40
C SER A 3 -22.58 0.69 -4.83
N PRO A 4 -23.34 1.52 -5.57
CA PRO A 4 -23.73 1.20 -6.95
C PRO A 4 -22.50 1.00 -7.85
N HIS A 5 -21.40 1.73 -7.58
CA HIS A 5 -20.14 1.59 -8.30
C HIS A 5 -19.50 0.22 -8.10
N ILE A 6 -19.51 -0.33 -6.88
CA ILE A 6 -19.01 -1.69 -6.61
C ILE A 6 -19.77 -2.73 -7.45
N LYS A 7 -21.10 -2.61 -7.54
CA LYS A 7 -21.91 -3.51 -8.36
C LYS A 7 -21.62 -3.36 -9.85
N ALA A 8 -21.42 -2.13 -10.33
CA ALA A 8 -21.04 -1.86 -11.70
C ALA A 8 -19.69 -2.51 -12.04
N ILE A 9 -18.69 -2.37 -11.17
CA ILE A 9 -17.36 -2.97 -11.35
C ILE A 9 -17.44 -4.49 -11.43
N VAL A 10 -18.15 -5.13 -10.51
CA VAL A 10 -18.35 -6.59 -10.55
C VAL A 10 -18.96 -6.98 -11.90
N LYS A 11 -20.03 -6.31 -12.34
CA LYS A 11 -20.66 -6.58 -13.64
C LYS A 11 -19.70 -6.40 -14.82
N LEU A 12 -18.82 -5.40 -14.79
CA LEU A 12 -17.80 -5.20 -15.82
C LEU A 12 -16.81 -6.36 -15.85
N PHE A 13 -16.29 -6.82 -14.72
CA PHE A 13 -15.42 -8.00 -14.67
C PHE A 13 -16.13 -9.27 -15.15
N GLU A 14 -17.41 -9.45 -14.83
CA GLU A 14 -18.21 -10.60 -15.28
C GLU A 14 -18.29 -10.71 -16.81
N THR A 15 -18.18 -9.60 -17.55
CA THR A 15 -18.16 -9.63 -19.03
C THR A 15 -16.99 -10.43 -19.61
N PHE A 16 -15.91 -10.63 -18.85
CA PHE A 16 -14.73 -11.38 -19.28
C PHE A 16 -14.85 -12.88 -19.07
N ARG A 17 -15.82 -13.36 -18.26
CA ARG A 17 -15.86 -14.73 -17.72
C ARG A 17 -15.85 -15.83 -18.79
N TYR A 18 -16.38 -15.55 -19.98
CA TYR A 18 -16.47 -16.52 -21.07
C TYR A 18 -15.19 -16.64 -21.91
N LYS A 19 -14.33 -15.61 -21.90
CA LYS A 19 -13.08 -15.55 -22.71
C LYS A 19 -11.82 -15.70 -21.86
N HIS A 20 -11.87 -15.26 -20.61
CA HIS A 20 -10.71 -15.21 -19.73
C HIS A 20 -11.05 -15.73 -18.33
N ASP A 21 -10.02 -16.22 -17.64
CA ASP A 21 -10.09 -16.45 -16.19
C ASP A 21 -10.16 -15.12 -15.45
N LEU A 22 -11.19 -14.94 -14.61
CA LEU A 22 -11.41 -13.67 -13.90
C LEU A 22 -10.31 -13.35 -12.90
N TYR A 23 -9.67 -14.36 -12.31
CA TYR A 23 -8.55 -14.13 -11.40
C TYR A 23 -7.36 -13.51 -12.15
N GLY A 24 -7.04 -14.04 -13.33
CA GLY A 24 -6.05 -13.47 -14.24
C GLY A 24 -6.41 -12.05 -14.68
N VAL A 25 -7.64 -11.82 -15.12
CA VAL A 25 -8.11 -10.48 -15.55
C VAL A 25 -8.03 -9.47 -14.41
N PHE A 26 -8.48 -9.84 -13.21
CA PHE A 26 -8.40 -8.96 -12.04
C PHE A 26 -6.95 -8.65 -11.69
N SER A 27 -6.05 -9.63 -11.72
CA SER A 27 -4.62 -9.43 -11.49
C SER A 27 -3.98 -8.50 -12.53
N ASP A 28 -4.25 -8.74 -13.80
CA ASP A 28 -3.73 -7.95 -14.92
C ASP A 28 -4.29 -6.52 -14.89
N TRP A 29 -5.58 -6.34 -14.59
CA TRP A 29 -6.19 -5.03 -14.41
C TRP A 29 -5.54 -4.24 -13.26
N ASN A 30 -5.37 -4.85 -12.08
CA ASN A 30 -4.71 -4.20 -10.94
C ASN A 30 -3.28 -3.79 -11.29
N GLN A 31 -2.52 -4.66 -11.95
CA GLN A 31 -1.15 -4.34 -12.35
C GLN A 31 -1.12 -3.20 -13.38
N CYS A 32 -2.00 -3.22 -14.40
CA CYS A 32 -2.10 -2.15 -15.38
C CYS A 32 -2.49 -0.80 -14.75
N ALA A 33 -3.49 -0.79 -13.89
CA ALA A 33 -3.95 0.42 -13.20
C ALA A 33 -2.85 0.99 -12.28
N ALA A 34 -2.19 0.13 -11.49
CA ALA A 34 -1.07 0.55 -10.65
C ALA A 34 0.09 1.13 -11.48
N ILE A 35 0.45 0.49 -12.59
CA ILE A 35 1.49 0.99 -13.50
C ILE A 35 1.10 2.35 -14.08
N ALA A 36 -0.12 2.49 -14.63
CA ALA A 36 -0.56 3.74 -15.24
C ALA A 36 -0.52 4.91 -14.23
N LEU A 37 -1.03 4.70 -13.02
CA LEU A 37 -0.96 5.68 -11.94
C LEU A 37 0.47 5.98 -11.51
N SER A 38 1.33 4.96 -11.41
CA SER A 38 2.72 5.14 -11.04
C SER A 38 3.54 5.86 -12.08
N ASN A 39 3.38 5.54 -13.36
CA ASN A 39 4.10 6.17 -14.47
C ASN A 39 3.78 7.66 -14.61
N ALA A 40 2.61 8.09 -14.12
CA ALA A 40 2.26 9.51 -14.03
C ALA A 40 2.98 10.27 -12.91
N ALA A 41 3.52 9.57 -11.90
CA ALA A 41 4.06 10.16 -10.68
C ALA A 41 5.56 9.91 -10.46
N ASP A 42 6.01 8.67 -10.68
CA ASP A 42 7.36 8.18 -10.39
C ASP A 42 8.02 7.68 -11.67
N LEU A 43 8.84 8.54 -12.27
CA LEU A 43 9.54 8.22 -13.51
C LEU A 43 10.75 7.29 -13.31
N THR A 44 11.17 7.03 -12.05
CA THR A 44 12.39 6.25 -11.79
C THR A 44 12.28 4.79 -12.22
N ARG A 45 11.05 4.25 -12.29
CA ARG A 45 10.77 2.87 -12.73
C ARG A 45 9.96 2.80 -14.02
N TYR A 46 9.83 3.92 -14.73
CA TYR A 46 8.93 4.07 -15.89
C TYR A 46 9.17 3.00 -16.95
N GLU A 47 10.40 2.85 -17.45
CA GLU A 47 10.69 1.94 -18.56
C GLU A 47 10.32 0.48 -18.25
N LYS A 48 10.69 -0.01 -17.06
CA LYS A 48 10.38 -1.38 -16.62
C LYS A 48 8.87 -1.58 -16.47
N ARG A 49 8.17 -0.60 -15.88
CA ARG A 49 6.72 -0.65 -15.67
C ARG A 49 5.97 -0.56 -16.99
N GLU A 50 6.35 0.36 -17.87
CA GLU A 50 5.73 0.54 -19.19
C GLU A 50 5.90 -0.70 -20.06
N ALA A 51 7.09 -1.32 -20.09
CA ALA A 51 7.29 -2.58 -20.79
C ALA A 51 6.33 -3.67 -20.26
N ARG A 52 6.18 -3.78 -18.94
CA ARG A 52 5.25 -4.73 -18.32
C ARG A 52 3.79 -4.43 -18.65
N TYR A 53 3.39 -3.16 -18.66
CA TYR A 53 2.05 -2.73 -19.08
C TYR A 53 1.77 -3.19 -20.51
N LEU A 54 2.70 -2.93 -21.44
CA LEU A 54 2.57 -3.32 -22.84
C LEU A 54 2.51 -4.84 -23.04
N GLU A 55 3.20 -5.63 -22.22
CA GLU A 55 3.08 -7.09 -22.21
C GLU A 55 1.67 -7.56 -21.83
N ILE A 56 1.04 -6.91 -20.85
CA ILE A 56 -0.29 -7.30 -20.35
C ILE A 56 -1.36 -6.92 -21.37
N VAL A 57 -1.35 -5.68 -21.87
CA VAL A 57 -2.41 -5.20 -22.77
C VAL A 57 -2.45 -5.94 -24.11
N ARG A 58 -1.34 -6.56 -24.54
CA ARG A 58 -1.30 -7.43 -25.74
C ARG A 58 -2.17 -8.67 -25.64
N LYS A 59 -2.61 -9.05 -24.43
CA LYS A 59 -3.48 -10.21 -24.21
C LYS A 59 -4.96 -9.91 -24.47
N TYR A 60 -5.32 -8.64 -24.63
CA TYR A 60 -6.70 -8.16 -24.63
C TYR A 60 -7.05 -7.44 -25.93
N GLU A 61 -8.31 -7.55 -26.34
CA GLU A 61 -8.88 -6.79 -27.44
C GLU A 61 -9.09 -5.32 -27.02
N LYS A 62 -9.23 -4.42 -28.00
CA LYS A 62 -9.42 -2.99 -27.73
C LYS A 62 -10.65 -2.73 -26.83
N VAL A 63 -11.76 -3.41 -27.07
CA VAL A 63 -13.01 -3.26 -26.29
C VAL A 63 -12.85 -3.73 -24.83
N GLU A 64 -12.00 -4.72 -24.61
CA GLU A 64 -11.64 -5.23 -23.28
C GLU A 64 -10.77 -4.20 -22.53
N LEU A 65 -9.84 -3.55 -23.23
CA LEU A 65 -9.02 -2.48 -22.66
C LEU A 65 -9.84 -1.20 -22.37
N GLU A 66 -10.86 -0.88 -23.16
CA GLU A 66 -11.81 0.20 -22.84
C GLU A 66 -12.53 -0.09 -21.52
N THR A 67 -12.90 -1.37 -21.29
CA THR A 67 -13.50 -1.81 -20.02
C THR A 67 -12.54 -1.61 -18.84
N PHE A 68 -11.22 -1.81 -19.02
CA PHE A 68 -10.23 -1.56 -17.97
C PHE A 68 -10.25 -0.09 -17.49
N SER A 69 -10.35 0.85 -18.44
CA SER A 69 -10.47 2.28 -18.13
C SER A 69 -11.78 2.61 -17.42
N THR A 70 -12.91 2.01 -17.84
CA THR A 70 -14.20 2.18 -17.16
C THR A 70 -14.14 1.70 -15.72
N VAL A 71 -13.54 0.52 -15.47
CA VAL A 71 -13.38 -0.01 -14.10
C VAL A 71 -12.58 0.96 -13.22
N LEU A 72 -11.50 1.54 -13.74
CA LEU A 72 -10.72 2.54 -12.96
C LEU A 72 -11.54 3.78 -12.62
N GLY A 73 -12.39 4.24 -13.55
CA GLY A 73 -13.34 5.33 -13.31
C GLY A 73 -14.33 5.00 -12.19
N GLU A 74 -14.94 3.83 -12.23
CA GLU A 74 -15.88 3.37 -11.20
C GLU A 74 -15.21 3.19 -9.82
N VAL A 75 -13.96 2.70 -9.78
CA VAL A 75 -13.19 2.60 -8.53
C VAL A 75 -12.94 3.98 -7.94
N THR A 76 -12.59 4.95 -8.77
CA THR A 76 -12.39 6.34 -8.34
C THR A 76 -13.68 6.91 -7.75
N LEU A 77 -14.81 6.76 -8.45
CA LEU A 77 -16.11 7.23 -7.95
C LEU A 77 -16.53 6.54 -6.65
N ALA A 78 -16.29 5.24 -6.51
CA ALA A 78 -16.58 4.49 -5.29
C ALA A 78 -15.78 4.99 -4.07
N LEU A 79 -14.53 5.44 -4.27
CA LEU A 79 -13.68 5.99 -3.21
C LEU A 79 -14.05 7.45 -2.86
N GLU A 80 -14.55 8.22 -3.83
CA GLU A 80 -15.05 9.58 -3.60
C GLU A 80 -16.35 9.60 -2.78
N GLU A 81 -17.24 8.61 -2.96
CA GLU A 81 -18.45 8.49 -2.12
C GLU A 81 -18.11 8.41 -0.63
N ARG A 82 -17.13 7.58 -0.29
CA ARG A 82 -16.57 7.43 1.07
C ARG A 82 -15.29 6.59 1.03
N PRO A 83 -14.37 6.81 1.99
CA PRO A 83 -13.32 5.84 2.28
C PRO A 83 -13.90 4.44 2.53
N GLN A 84 -13.46 3.46 1.76
CA GLN A 84 -13.82 2.05 1.94
C GLN A 84 -12.84 1.16 1.18
N ASP A 85 -12.69 -0.09 1.59
CA ASP A 85 -11.94 -1.09 0.81
C ASP A 85 -12.77 -1.57 -0.40
N VAL A 86 -12.68 -0.83 -1.51
CA VAL A 86 -13.35 -1.12 -2.77
C VAL A 86 -12.80 -2.40 -3.40
N LEU A 87 -11.47 -2.48 -3.55
CA LEU A 87 -10.84 -3.58 -4.29
C LEU A 87 -10.88 -4.91 -3.53
N GLY A 88 -10.74 -4.91 -2.20
CA GLY A 88 -10.95 -6.11 -1.39
C GLY A 88 -12.41 -6.57 -1.39
N THR A 89 -13.37 -5.64 -1.45
CA THR A 89 -14.80 -5.97 -1.61
C THR A 89 -15.08 -6.61 -2.96
N ILE A 90 -14.52 -6.09 -4.06
CA ILE A 90 -14.67 -6.66 -5.40
C ILE A 90 -14.03 -8.04 -5.47
N PHE A 91 -12.83 -8.21 -4.91
CA PHE A 91 -12.14 -9.49 -4.89
C PHE A 91 -12.95 -10.59 -4.17
N HIS A 92 -13.61 -10.24 -3.06
CA HIS A 92 -14.54 -11.13 -2.37
C HIS A 92 -15.80 -11.40 -3.20
N ALA A 93 -16.42 -10.36 -3.78
CA ALA A 93 -17.66 -10.48 -4.54
C ALA A 93 -17.52 -11.33 -5.81
N LEU A 94 -16.34 -11.32 -6.42
CA LEU A 94 -16.00 -12.18 -7.56
C LEU A 94 -15.54 -13.60 -7.14
N GLU A 95 -15.55 -13.91 -5.84
CA GLU A 95 -15.13 -15.19 -5.26
C GLU A 95 -13.67 -15.60 -5.57
N LEU A 96 -12.81 -14.63 -5.88
CA LEU A 96 -11.43 -14.86 -6.32
C LEU A 96 -10.50 -15.36 -5.21
N HIS A 97 -10.95 -15.29 -3.95
CA HIS A 97 -10.25 -15.81 -2.78
C HIS A 97 -10.21 -17.34 -2.73
N ASN A 98 -11.19 -18.01 -3.37
CA ASN A 98 -11.31 -19.47 -3.40
C ASN A 98 -10.30 -20.13 -4.35
N SER A 99 -9.68 -19.36 -5.24
CA SER A 99 -9.05 -19.92 -6.44
C SER A 99 -7.63 -20.46 -6.26
N THR A 100 -6.94 -20.34 -5.12
CA THR A 100 -5.65 -21.07 -4.85
C THR A 100 -4.88 -20.64 -3.58
N ARG A 101 -5.18 -19.49 -2.96
CA ARG A 101 -4.30 -18.92 -1.91
C ARG A 101 -4.92 -18.73 -0.52
N GLY A 102 -6.22 -19.01 -0.33
CA GLY A 102 -6.86 -18.95 0.99
C GLY A 102 -6.67 -17.61 1.72
N GLN A 103 -6.54 -16.51 0.96
CA GLN A 103 -6.39 -15.17 1.52
C GLN A 103 -7.74 -14.70 2.03
N PHE A 104 -7.82 -14.46 3.34
CA PHE A 104 -8.98 -13.84 3.97
C PHE A 104 -8.63 -12.40 4.30
N PHE A 105 -9.41 -11.45 3.79
CA PHE A 105 -9.24 -10.04 4.15
C PHE A 105 -10.03 -9.72 5.40
N THR A 106 -9.44 -8.87 6.25
CA THR A 106 -10.09 -8.37 7.46
C THR A 106 -11.34 -7.58 7.08
N PRO A 107 -12.54 -7.92 7.60
CA PRO A 107 -13.75 -7.15 7.32
C PRO A 107 -13.58 -5.67 7.70
N TYR A 108 -14.10 -4.79 6.86
CA TYR A 108 -13.90 -3.34 7.02
C TYR A 108 -14.40 -2.79 8.37
N SER A 109 -15.46 -3.37 8.94
CA SER A 109 -15.98 -2.97 10.25
C SER A 109 -14.97 -3.22 11.39
N ILE A 110 -14.22 -4.33 11.33
CA ILE A 110 -13.15 -4.62 12.27
C ILE A 110 -11.99 -3.63 12.06
N CYS A 111 -11.69 -3.30 10.81
CA CYS A 111 -10.69 -2.31 10.49
C CYS A 111 -11.02 -0.93 11.07
N SER A 112 -12.27 -0.47 10.89
CA SER A 112 -12.76 0.79 11.42
C SER A 112 -12.72 0.82 12.95
N MET A 113 -13.13 -0.27 13.61
CA MET A 113 -13.04 -0.39 15.06
C MET A 113 -11.59 -0.28 15.55
N MET A 114 -10.67 -1.06 14.96
CA MET A 114 -9.25 -1.05 15.32
C MET A 114 -8.61 0.32 15.10
N ALA A 115 -8.88 0.96 13.97
CA ALA A 115 -8.37 2.30 13.66
C ALA A 115 -8.77 3.31 14.74
N ARG A 116 -10.04 3.31 15.17
CA ARG A 116 -10.54 4.20 16.23
C ARG A 116 -9.90 3.92 17.59
N LEU A 117 -9.57 2.67 17.88
CA LEU A 117 -8.90 2.28 19.12
C LEU A 117 -7.42 2.71 19.14
N VAL A 118 -6.70 2.53 18.02
CA VAL A 118 -5.26 2.82 17.93
C VAL A 118 -4.96 4.31 17.86
N MET A 119 -5.84 5.08 17.23
CA MET A 119 -5.65 6.51 16.97
C MET A 119 -5.55 7.38 18.22
N GLY A 120 -6.18 6.99 19.32
CA GLY A 120 -6.28 7.81 20.54
C GLY A 120 -7.25 8.98 20.36
N THR A 121 -7.06 10.03 21.16
CA THR A 121 -7.90 11.24 21.08
C THR A 121 -7.42 12.20 19.98
N ARG A 122 -8.29 13.14 19.59
CA ARG A 122 -7.94 14.18 18.62
C ARG A 122 -6.77 15.03 19.14
N GLU A 123 -6.79 15.38 20.42
CA GLU A 123 -5.80 16.23 21.07
C GLU A 123 -4.42 15.56 21.08
N GLU A 124 -4.35 14.27 21.42
CA GLU A 124 -3.11 13.49 21.37
C GLU A 124 -2.55 13.42 19.95
N LEU A 125 -3.42 13.23 18.96
CA LEU A 125 -3.00 13.18 17.57
C LEU A 125 -2.48 14.53 17.08
N GLN A 126 -3.18 15.60 17.41
CA GLN A 126 -2.81 16.96 17.06
C GLN A 126 -1.46 17.34 17.68
N GLN A 127 -1.23 16.99 18.94
CA GLN A 127 0.06 17.19 19.60
C GLN A 127 1.19 16.47 18.87
N LYS A 128 1.01 15.19 18.50
CA LYS A 128 2.01 14.43 17.72
C LYS A 128 2.31 15.10 16.37
N ILE A 129 1.29 15.64 15.71
CA ILE A 129 1.43 16.36 14.43
C ILE A 129 2.15 17.70 14.63
N GLU A 130 1.89 18.43 15.71
CA GLU A 130 2.56 19.69 16.01
C GLU A 130 4.05 19.50 16.35
N GLU A 131 4.38 18.44 17.09
CA GLU A 131 5.75 18.12 17.47
C GLU A 131 6.59 17.60 16.29
N ARG A 132 6.02 16.74 15.45
CA ARG A 132 6.77 16.01 14.41
C ARG A 132 6.44 16.44 12.97
N GLY A 133 5.39 17.22 12.79
CA GLY A 133 4.84 17.62 11.49
C GLY A 133 3.99 16.56 10.78
N PHE A 134 3.98 15.31 11.27
CA PHE A 134 3.24 14.18 10.72
C PHE A 134 3.24 12.97 11.65
N ILE A 135 2.32 12.04 11.40
CA ILE A 135 2.24 10.70 11.96
C ILE A 135 2.67 9.67 10.91
N CYS A 136 3.32 8.60 11.37
CA CYS A 136 3.64 7.45 10.54
C CYS A 136 2.78 6.26 10.95
N ALA A 137 2.34 5.47 9.97
CA ALA A 137 1.73 4.17 10.21
C ALA A 137 2.47 3.08 9.45
N GLU A 138 2.58 1.90 10.04
CA GLU A 138 3.16 0.72 9.41
C GLU A 138 2.13 -0.40 9.36
N GLU A 139 2.01 -1.07 8.22
CA GLU A 139 1.09 -2.21 8.01
C GLU A 139 1.87 -3.36 7.32
N PRO A 140 2.30 -4.38 8.08
CA PRO A 140 3.21 -5.42 7.58
C PRO A 140 2.53 -6.51 6.73
N ALA A 141 1.20 -6.54 6.65
CA ALA A 141 0.44 -7.47 5.82
C ALA A 141 -0.80 -6.77 5.23
N VAL A 142 -0.55 -5.78 4.37
CA VAL A 142 -1.54 -4.77 3.99
C VAL A 142 -2.78 -5.30 3.28
N GLY A 143 -2.69 -6.42 2.58
CA GLY A 143 -3.78 -6.94 1.77
C GLY A 143 -4.24 -5.89 0.76
N ALA A 144 -5.56 -5.73 0.62
CA ALA A 144 -6.12 -4.67 -0.23
C ALA A 144 -5.97 -3.25 0.37
N GLY A 145 -5.53 -3.11 1.63
CA GLY A 145 -5.33 -1.82 2.29
C GLY A 145 -6.43 -1.39 3.26
N ALA A 146 -7.37 -2.27 3.60
CA ALA A 146 -8.53 -1.95 4.43
C ALA A 146 -8.19 -1.25 5.76
N MET A 147 -7.14 -1.71 6.46
CA MET A 147 -6.71 -1.11 7.73
C MET A 147 -6.22 0.33 7.57
N VAL A 148 -5.39 0.59 6.56
CA VAL A 148 -4.87 1.93 6.26
C VAL A 148 -5.98 2.87 5.80
N ILE A 149 -6.94 2.37 4.99
CA ILE A 149 -8.11 3.15 4.57
C ILE A 149 -8.96 3.52 5.79
N ALA A 150 -9.20 2.57 6.69
CA ALA A 150 -9.93 2.81 7.93
C ALA A 150 -9.22 3.80 8.86
N LEU A 151 -7.88 3.76 8.92
CA LEU A 151 -7.08 4.75 9.65
C LEU A 151 -7.27 6.15 9.05
N ALA A 152 -7.15 6.30 7.74
CA ALA A 152 -7.36 7.57 7.04
C ALA A 152 -8.78 8.11 7.25
N GLU A 153 -9.80 7.23 7.21
CA GLU A 153 -11.19 7.57 7.51
C GLU A 153 -11.33 8.09 8.96
N ALA A 154 -10.77 7.39 9.94
CA ALA A 154 -10.83 7.80 11.34
C ALA A 154 -10.15 9.16 11.58
N ILE A 155 -8.99 9.43 10.96
CA ILE A 155 -8.33 10.73 11.03
C ILE A 155 -9.22 11.83 10.43
N LYS A 156 -9.82 11.55 9.27
CA LYS A 156 -10.72 12.49 8.58
C LYS A 156 -11.93 12.84 9.43
N GLU A 157 -12.54 11.86 10.09
CA GLU A 157 -13.70 12.05 10.97
C GLU A 157 -13.38 12.92 12.20
N MET A 158 -12.13 12.91 12.68
CA MET A 158 -11.67 13.83 13.73
C MET A 158 -11.45 15.27 13.22
N GLY A 159 -11.69 15.52 11.93
CA GLY A 159 -11.49 16.83 11.29
C GLY A 159 -10.03 17.14 10.96
N ILE A 160 -9.17 16.12 10.91
CA ILE A 160 -7.75 16.25 10.58
C ILE A 160 -7.54 15.79 9.12
N ASN A 161 -6.77 16.55 8.36
CA ASN A 161 -6.46 16.19 6.98
C ASN A 161 -5.31 15.16 6.92
N TYR A 162 -5.65 13.88 6.86
CA TYR A 162 -4.68 12.79 6.76
C TYR A 162 -3.72 12.95 5.57
N GLN A 163 -4.14 13.56 4.46
CA GLN A 163 -3.32 13.69 3.25
C GLN A 163 -2.06 14.53 3.48
N GLN A 164 -2.07 15.40 4.48
CA GLN A 164 -0.95 16.30 4.81
C GLN A 164 -0.08 15.78 5.95
N CYS A 165 -0.68 14.99 6.86
CA CYS A 165 -0.08 14.61 8.12
C CYS A 165 0.13 13.10 8.29
N LEU A 166 -0.41 12.21 7.47
CA LEU A 166 -0.19 10.77 7.55
C LEU A 166 0.83 10.33 6.49
N HIS A 167 1.81 9.52 6.89
CA HIS A 167 2.60 8.73 5.96
C HIS A 167 2.54 7.24 6.33
N VAL A 168 2.42 6.38 5.33
CA VAL A 168 2.23 4.95 5.52
C VAL A 168 3.38 4.15 4.89
N THR A 169 3.89 3.16 5.61
CA THR A 169 4.70 2.08 5.03
C THR A 169 3.90 0.80 5.10
N ALA A 170 3.59 0.23 3.94
CA ALA A 170 2.78 -0.97 3.83
C ALA A 170 3.57 -2.08 3.16
N VAL A 171 3.40 -3.33 3.61
CA VAL A 171 4.09 -4.49 3.05
C VAL A 171 3.09 -5.60 2.77
N ASP A 172 3.22 -6.26 1.62
CA ASP A 172 2.55 -7.54 1.38
C ASP A 172 3.44 -8.47 0.56
N ILE A 173 3.30 -9.77 0.81
CA ILE A 173 4.01 -10.81 0.03
C ILE A 173 3.37 -11.03 -1.34
N ASP A 174 2.09 -10.70 -1.47
CA ASP A 174 1.32 -10.86 -2.69
C ASP A 174 1.37 -9.60 -3.58
N PRO A 175 1.94 -9.67 -4.80
CA PRO A 175 1.96 -8.52 -5.70
C PRO A 175 0.55 -7.99 -6.04
N ARG A 176 -0.50 -8.83 -6.02
CA ARG A 176 -1.87 -8.34 -6.24
C ARG A 176 -2.37 -7.46 -5.10
N ALA A 177 -2.11 -7.87 -3.85
CA ALA A 177 -2.44 -7.07 -2.67
C ALA A 177 -1.68 -5.73 -2.68
N VAL A 178 -0.40 -5.76 -3.05
CA VAL A 178 0.41 -4.54 -3.26
C VAL A 178 -0.23 -3.61 -4.28
N HIS A 179 -0.64 -4.11 -5.46
CA HIS A 179 -1.28 -3.25 -6.46
C HIS A 179 -2.64 -2.72 -5.99
N MET A 180 -3.47 -3.57 -5.34
CA MET A 180 -4.77 -3.14 -4.81
C MET A 180 -4.61 -2.00 -3.79
N SER A 181 -3.78 -2.20 -2.77
CA SER A 181 -3.53 -1.17 -1.76
C SER A 181 -2.90 0.08 -2.36
N TYR A 182 -1.92 -0.06 -3.26
CA TYR A 182 -1.31 1.06 -3.97
C TYR A 182 -2.31 1.92 -4.75
N ILE A 183 -3.22 1.31 -5.51
CA ILE A 183 -4.25 2.03 -6.28
C ILE A 183 -5.15 2.82 -5.32
N GLN A 184 -5.68 2.17 -4.28
CA GLN A 184 -6.60 2.82 -3.33
C GLN A 184 -5.92 3.98 -2.60
N PHE A 185 -4.68 3.78 -2.13
CA PHE A 185 -3.92 4.84 -1.46
C PHE A 185 -3.60 6.00 -2.38
N THR A 186 -3.26 5.73 -3.64
CA THR A 186 -2.96 6.77 -4.63
C THR A 186 -4.20 7.60 -4.93
N LEU A 187 -5.36 6.97 -5.17
CA LEU A 187 -6.61 7.65 -5.47
C LEU A 187 -7.14 8.45 -4.27
N MET A 188 -6.96 7.95 -3.05
CA MET A 188 -7.31 8.69 -1.82
C MET A 188 -6.27 9.77 -1.43
N HIS A 189 -5.19 9.90 -2.21
CA HIS A 189 -4.07 10.79 -1.91
C HIS A 189 -3.42 10.53 -0.53
N ILE A 190 -3.34 9.26 -0.11
CA ILE A 190 -2.60 8.84 1.08
C ILE A 190 -1.10 8.79 0.72
N PRO A 191 -0.23 9.55 1.40
CA PRO A 191 1.21 9.42 1.23
C PRO A 191 1.69 8.06 1.73
N ALA A 192 2.18 7.20 0.83
CA ALA A 192 2.57 5.86 1.20
C ALA A 192 3.72 5.29 0.35
N VAL A 193 4.46 4.36 0.96
CA VAL A 193 5.33 3.41 0.27
C VAL A 193 4.74 2.02 0.46
N VAL A 194 4.34 1.37 -0.63
CA VAL A 194 3.82 0.00 -0.63
C VAL A 194 4.91 -0.93 -1.16
N LEU A 195 5.33 -1.87 -0.33
CA LEU A 195 6.44 -2.78 -0.56
C LEU A 195 5.88 -4.17 -0.90
N GLN A 196 6.36 -4.74 -2.00
CA GLN A 196 6.23 -6.17 -2.23
C GLN A 196 7.37 -6.87 -1.50
N GLY A 197 7.08 -7.65 -0.48
CA GLY A 197 8.10 -8.21 0.38
C GLY A 197 7.61 -9.25 1.37
N ASN A 198 8.55 -9.88 2.06
CA ASN A 198 8.25 -10.75 3.20
C ASN A 198 8.67 -10.02 4.47
N SER A 199 7.67 -9.57 5.24
CA SER A 199 7.84 -8.83 6.49
C SER A 199 8.55 -9.67 7.57
N LEU A 200 8.30 -10.98 7.64
CA LEU A 200 9.00 -11.85 8.59
C LEU A 200 10.48 -12.03 8.25
N ALA A 201 10.81 -12.03 6.96
CA ALA A 201 12.18 -12.12 6.49
C ALA A 201 12.88 -10.75 6.34
N MET A 202 12.14 -9.65 6.54
CA MET A 202 12.59 -8.28 6.27
C MET A 202 13.20 -8.12 4.87
N THR A 203 12.54 -8.70 3.85
CA THR A 203 13.03 -8.68 2.46
C THR A 203 12.06 -7.94 1.55
N VAL A 204 12.60 -7.09 0.68
CA VAL A 204 11.84 -6.31 -0.30
C VAL A 204 12.21 -6.76 -1.71
N GLN A 205 11.20 -6.94 -2.56
CA GLN A 205 11.31 -7.37 -3.95
C GLN A 205 10.96 -6.24 -4.93
N ASP A 206 9.95 -5.43 -4.60
CA ASP A 206 9.51 -4.29 -5.41
C ASP A 206 8.91 -3.20 -4.50
N GLU A 207 8.85 -1.97 -4.98
CA GLU A 207 8.39 -0.80 -4.20
C GLU A 207 7.55 0.14 -5.04
N TRP A 208 6.46 0.64 -4.45
CA TRP A 208 5.47 1.48 -5.09
C TRP A 208 5.23 2.74 -4.26
N HIS A 209 5.66 3.90 -4.78
CA HIS A 209 5.46 5.19 -4.14
C HIS A 209 4.18 5.83 -4.65
N THR A 210 3.24 6.15 -3.74
CA THR A 210 2.00 6.82 -4.17
C THR A 210 2.29 8.21 -4.70
N LEU A 211 1.39 8.75 -5.52
CA LEU A 211 1.48 10.12 -6.04
C LEU A 211 1.72 11.14 -4.91
N ALA A 212 0.96 11.03 -3.82
CA ALA A 212 1.09 11.88 -2.65
C ALA A 212 2.46 11.77 -1.96
N HIS A 213 3.06 10.58 -1.94
CA HIS A 213 4.43 10.39 -1.43
C HIS A 213 5.46 11.18 -2.26
N VAL A 214 5.37 11.06 -3.59
CA VAL A 214 6.31 11.72 -4.50
C VAL A 214 6.11 13.25 -4.50
N MET A 215 4.88 13.71 -4.71
CA MET A 215 4.55 15.15 -4.74
C MET A 215 4.84 15.85 -3.42
N GLY A 216 4.58 15.17 -2.29
CA GLY A 216 4.84 15.71 -0.95
C GLY A 216 6.30 15.67 -0.52
N ASN A 217 7.23 15.25 -1.40
CA ASN A 217 8.66 15.07 -1.11
C ASN A 217 8.90 14.28 0.19
N TRP A 218 8.11 13.22 0.40
CA TRP A 218 8.09 12.50 1.67
C TRP A 218 9.41 11.80 1.97
N ARG A 219 10.18 11.37 0.95
CA ARG A 219 11.55 10.87 1.15
C ARG A 219 12.40 11.84 1.97
N SER A 220 12.38 13.12 1.63
CA SER A 220 13.15 14.15 2.33
C SER A 220 12.59 14.43 3.72
N ARG A 221 11.26 14.46 3.88
CA ARG A 221 10.60 14.67 5.18
C ARG A 221 10.94 13.56 6.17
N LEU A 222 10.87 12.30 5.72
CA LEU A 222 11.19 11.13 6.54
C LEU A 222 12.68 11.10 6.90
N ALA A 223 13.58 11.38 5.95
CA ALA A 223 15.02 11.43 6.21
C ALA A 223 15.40 12.49 7.27
N LYS A 224 14.78 13.67 7.22
CA LYS A 224 14.99 14.72 8.23
C LYS A 224 14.52 14.27 9.62
N ALA A 225 13.31 13.69 9.71
CA ALA A 225 12.76 13.20 10.96
C ALA A 225 13.57 12.02 11.56
N GLY A 226 14.12 11.14 10.72
CA GLY A 226 15.02 10.06 11.15
C GLY A 226 16.31 10.60 11.77
N ASN A 227 16.93 11.59 11.11
CA ASN A 227 18.15 12.23 11.61
C ASN A 227 17.94 13.02 12.91
N GLU A 228 16.76 13.62 13.10
CA GLU A 228 16.39 14.32 14.33
C GLU A 228 16.13 13.35 15.49
N GLY A 229 15.52 12.19 15.22
CA GLY A 229 15.36 11.09 16.20
C GLY A 229 16.68 10.45 16.62
N GLU A 230 17.63 10.26 15.68
CA GLU A 230 18.96 9.72 16.02
C GLU A 230 19.83 10.69 16.82
N ARG A 231 19.64 12.01 16.66
CA ARG A 231 20.35 13.03 17.44
C ARG A 231 19.88 13.14 18.89
N SER A 232 18.63 12.80 19.20
CA SER A 232 18.11 12.85 20.58
C SER A 232 18.36 11.57 21.39
N VAL A 233 18.73 10.46 20.75
CA VAL A 233 18.83 9.12 21.37
C VAL A 233 20.27 8.65 21.61
N ARG A 234 21.28 9.53 21.61
CA ARG A 234 22.65 9.15 22.04
C ARG A 234 22.93 9.56 23.49
N PRO A 235 22.64 8.72 24.51
CA PRO A 235 23.48 8.70 25.69
C PRO A 235 24.83 8.07 25.31
N SER A 236 25.91 8.77 25.61
CA SER A 236 27.28 8.28 25.52
C SER A 236 27.46 7.06 26.41
N ILE A 237 27.49 5.88 25.80
CA ILE A 237 27.94 4.65 26.44
C ILE A 237 29.11 4.14 25.59
N GLU A 238 30.33 4.33 26.10
CA GLU A 238 31.49 3.58 25.63
C GLU A 238 31.24 2.09 25.93
N MET A 239 31.32 1.26 24.90
CA MET A 239 31.38 -0.20 25.07
C MET A 239 32.73 -0.73 24.59
N PRO A 240 33.32 -1.73 25.27
CA PRO A 240 34.65 -2.23 24.97
C PRO A 240 34.65 -3.09 23.70
N GLU A 241 35.79 -3.12 23.00
CA GLU A 241 35.99 -3.91 21.78
C GLU A 241 35.75 -5.42 22.02
N PRO A 242 35.03 -6.12 21.13
CA PRO A 242 34.95 -7.57 21.17
C PRO A 242 36.09 -8.22 20.37
N ASP A 243 36.72 -9.19 21.04
CA ASP A 243 37.73 -10.08 20.52
C ASP A 243 37.29 -10.90 19.29
N ASN A 244 38.32 -11.20 18.51
CA ASN A 244 38.34 -11.73 17.17
C ASN A 244 37.95 -13.23 17.11
N VAL A 245 36.88 -13.60 16.39
CA VAL A 245 36.70 -14.98 15.91
C VAL A 245 36.16 -15.00 14.48
N SER A 246 37.03 -15.44 13.57
CA SER A 246 36.76 -15.78 12.18
C SER A 246 36.15 -17.18 12.08
N ALA A 247 35.13 -17.37 11.23
CA ALA A 247 35.06 -18.52 10.32
C ALA A 247 33.97 -18.35 9.25
N THR A 248 34.44 -18.45 8.01
CA THR A 248 33.80 -18.55 6.69
C THR A 248 32.81 -19.71 6.56
N VAL A 249 31.75 -19.62 5.74
CA VAL A 249 31.36 -20.60 4.69
C VAL A 249 30.32 -20.03 3.67
N ALA A 250 30.64 -20.24 2.39
CA ALA A 250 29.84 -20.38 1.15
C ALA A 250 28.91 -19.26 0.64
N ARG A 251 29.34 -18.68 -0.50
CA ARG A 251 28.55 -17.90 -1.45
C ARG A 251 27.55 -18.80 -2.19
N ILE A 252 26.26 -18.57 -1.95
CA ILE A 252 25.19 -18.88 -2.91
C ILE A 252 24.85 -17.57 -3.62
N SER A 253 24.85 -17.61 -4.95
CA SER A 253 24.44 -16.50 -5.82
C SER A 253 23.02 -16.06 -5.46
N LYS A 254 22.91 -14.98 -4.67
CA LYS A 254 21.64 -14.31 -4.36
C LYS A 254 21.55 -13.08 -5.26
N LYS A 255 20.42 -12.93 -5.97
CA LYS A 255 19.99 -11.60 -6.43
C LYS A 255 20.05 -10.65 -5.23
N PRO A 256 20.47 -9.38 -5.38
CA PRO A 256 20.53 -8.47 -4.26
C PRO A 256 19.13 -8.37 -3.63
N VAL A 257 19.03 -8.78 -2.37
CA VAL A 257 17.82 -8.66 -1.57
C VAL A 257 17.99 -7.40 -0.73
N THR A 258 17.10 -6.44 -0.92
CA THR A 258 17.09 -5.22 -0.11
C THR A 258 16.39 -5.52 1.22
N HIS A 259 17.03 -5.11 2.32
CA HIS A 259 16.46 -5.16 3.66
C HIS A 259 15.90 -3.78 4.04
N TYR A 260 14.76 -3.76 4.73
CA TYR A 260 14.14 -2.55 5.29
C TYR A 260 14.16 -2.64 6.83
N GLU A 261 14.22 -1.50 7.51
CA GLU A 261 14.21 -1.39 8.97
C GLU A 261 12.85 -0.88 9.47
N ALA A 262 12.24 -1.59 10.43
CA ALA A 262 11.08 -1.08 11.16
C ALA A 262 11.51 0.12 12.04
N GLY A 263 10.78 1.22 11.98
CA GLY A 263 11.15 2.43 12.71
C GLY A 263 10.91 2.30 14.24
N LYS A 264 11.60 3.13 15.02
CA LYS A 264 11.54 3.12 16.50
C LYS A 264 10.97 4.39 17.14
N GLY A 265 10.39 5.31 16.37
CA GLY A 265 9.91 6.60 16.91
C GLY A 265 8.63 7.09 16.26
N GLY A 266 7.63 7.43 17.07
CA GLY A 266 6.37 8.12 16.68
C GLY A 266 5.54 7.40 15.61
N GLN A 267 5.68 6.08 15.50
CA GLN A 267 4.96 5.24 14.55
C GLN A 267 3.75 4.58 15.21
N MET A 268 2.64 4.54 14.50
CA MET A 268 1.51 3.67 14.81
C MET A 268 1.75 2.33 14.12
N GLN A 269 1.97 1.28 14.89
CA GLN A 269 1.96 -0.07 14.34
C GLN A 269 0.51 -0.51 14.17
N LEU A 270 0.13 -0.78 12.93
CA LEU A 270 -1.13 -1.43 12.60
C LEU A 270 -0.80 -2.94 12.59
N PHE A 271 -1.04 -3.57 13.74
CA PHE A 271 -0.75 -4.98 14.09
C PHE A 271 0.72 -5.35 14.33
#